data_AF-A0A7V5SPT6-F1
#
_entry.id   AF-A0A7V5SPT6-F1
#
_cell.length_a   1.000
_cell.length_b   1.000
_cell.length_c   1.000
_cell.angle_alpha   90.00
_cell.angle_beta   90.00
_cell.angle_gamma   90.00
#
_symmetry.space_group_name_H-M   'P 1'
#
loop_
_entity.id
_entity.type
_entity.pdbx_description
1 polymer ?
#
loop_
_entity_poly.entity_id
_entity_poly.type
_entity_poly.pdbx_seq_one_letter_code
_entity_poly.pdbx_strand_id
1 'polypeptide(L)'
;MKFLERVAIELLKNKDDFENYCIITQNKRTLLYLKTYLLKNNYDKPYWAPSFYTFRDFLINITTYNIEDEINLIFELYQTYSEQIEKDKNTSLLYDKYYNKFEEFYFWGKLLLSDFNEIDKWLVDTDKLFYTLKELKLIEEKNVSEKSNLYK
;
A
#
# COMPACT_ATOMS: atom_id res chain seq x y z
N MET A 1 -26.47 -10.53 21.16
CA MET A 1 -25.19 -11.26 20.95
C MET A 1 -24.39 -10.55 19.86
N LYS A 2 -23.10 -10.25 20.09
CA LYS A 2 -22.27 -9.48 19.13
C LYS A 2 -21.87 -10.35 17.93
N PHE A 3 -21.60 -9.75 16.77
CA PHE A 3 -21.27 -10.49 15.54
C PHE A 3 -20.08 -11.46 15.73
N LEU A 4 -18.96 -10.99 16.27
CA LEU A 4 -17.78 -11.84 16.48
C LEU A 4 -18.01 -12.98 17.47
N GLU A 5 -18.90 -12.78 18.44
CA GLU A 5 -19.29 -13.83 19.38
C GLU A 5 -20.10 -14.93 18.65
N ARG A 6 -20.99 -14.55 17.72
CA ARG A 6 -21.71 -15.53 16.88
C ARG A 6 -20.76 -16.31 15.98
N VAL A 7 -19.78 -15.63 15.37
CA VAL A 7 -18.75 -16.28 14.55
C VAL A 7 -17.93 -17.27 15.38
N ALA A 8 -17.54 -16.89 16.61
CA ALA A 8 -16.81 -17.78 17.51
C ALA A 8 -17.61 -19.06 17.84
N ILE A 9 -18.90 -18.93 18.15
CA ILE A 9 -19.77 -20.09 18.40
C ILE A 9 -19.86 -20.99 17.17
N GLU A 10 -19.98 -20.41 15.97
CA GLU A 10 -20.04 -21.19 14.74
C GLU A 10 -18.72 -21.94 14.47
N LEU A 11 -17.59 -21.28 14.66
CA LEU A 11 -16.26 -21.90 14.51
C LEU A 11 -16.06 -23.07 15.47
N LEU A 12 -16.52 -22.93 16.73
CA LEU A 12 -16.35 -23.96 17.76
C LEU A 12 -17.05 -25.28 17.43
N LYS A 13 -17.99 -25.31 16.47
CA LYS A 13 -18.59 -26.57 15.98
C LYS A 13 -17.57 -27.49 15.30
N ASN A 14 -16.51 -26.93 14.73
CA ASN A 14 -15.43 -27.66 14.04
C ASN A 14 -14.09 -27.55 14.79
N LYS A 15 -14.13 -27.36 16.12
CA LYS A 15 -12.92 -27.11 16.94
C LYS A 15 -11.87 -28.22 16.90
N ASP A 16 -12.28 -29.45 16.58
CA ASP A 16 -11.38 -30.59 16.49
C ASP A 16 -10.48 -30.54 15.24
N ASP A 17 -10.81 -29.70 14.25
CA ASP A 17 -10.07 -29.54 12.99
C ASP A 17 -9.31 -28.21 12.91
N PHE A 18 -9.21 -27.46 14.02
CA PHE A 18 -8.63 -26.11 14.02
C PHE A 18 -7.16 -26.05 13.57
N GLU A 19 -6.43 -27.16 13.63
CA GLU A 19 -5.07 -27.25 13.06
C GLU A 19 -5.03 -26.93 11.56
N ASN A 20 -6.11 -27.19 10.82
CA ASN A 20 -6.23 -26.95 9.38
C ASN A 20 -6.83 -25.57 9.06
N TYR A 21 -7.11 -24.74 10.07
CA TYR A 21 -7.76 -23.44 9.90
C TYR A 21 -6.75 -22.29 10.01
N CYS A 22 -6.85 -21.38 9.05
CA CYS A 22 -6.18 -20.08 9.09
C CYS A 22 -7.23 -18.97 9.12
N ILE A 23 -7.33 -18.26 10.24
CA ILE A 23 -8.29 -17.18 10.43
C ILE A 23 -7.58 -15.84 10.22
N ILE A 24 -8.04 -15.13 9.20
CA ILE A 24 -7.50 -13.82 8.81
C ILE A 24 -8.50 -12.71 9.18
N THR A 25 -8.03 -11.67 9.86
CA THR A 25 -8.84 -10.50 10.23
C THR A 25 -8.30 -9.20 9.64
N GLN A 26 -9.18 -8.19 9.55
CA GLN A 26 -8.79 -6.88 9.03
C GLN A 26 -7.82 -6.13 9.96
N ASN A 27 -7.92 -6.33 11.27
CA ASN A 27 -7.08 -5.66 12.25
C ASN A 27 -6.89 -6.50 13.52
N LYS A 28 -5.93 -6.09 14.34
CA LYS A 28 -5.55 -6.77 15.59
C LYS A 28 -6.66 -6.74 16.65
N ARG A 29 -7.52 -5.73 16.64
CA ARG A 29 -8.63 -5.62 17.61
C ARG A 29 -9.67 -6.71 17.36
N THR A 30 -10.08 -6.91 16.11
CA THR A 30 -10.99 -8.00 15.70
C THR A 30 -10.41 -9.36 16.08
N LEU A 31 -9.11 -9.56 15.85
CA LEU A 31 -8.40 -10.78 16.23
C LEU A 31 -8.49 -11.05 17.74
N LEU A 32 -8.18 -10.03 18.55
CA LEU A 32 -8.23 -10.11 20.01
C LEU A 32 -9.64 -10.48 20.50
N TYR A 33 -10.67 -9.77 20.02
CA TYR A 33 -12.04 -10.05 20.41
C TYR A 33 -12.48 -11.47 20.03
N LEU A 34 -12.13 -11.94 18.82
CA LEU A 34 -12.48 -13.28 18.38
C LEU A 34 -11.83 -14.35 19.26
N LYS A 35 -10.53 -14.21 19.57
CA LYS A 35 -9.83 -15.09 20.52
C LYS A 35 -10.51 -15.11 21.89
N THR A 36 -10.85 -13.94 22.42
CA THR A 36 -11.57 -13.83 23.70
C THR A 36 -12.92 -14.56 23.65
N TYR A 37 -13.67 -14.44 22.55
CA TYR A 37 -14.96 -15.13 22.41
C TYR A 37 -14.81 -16.65 22.24
N LEU A 38 -13.78 -17.14 21.54
CA LEU A 38 -13.49 -18.57 21.42
C LEU A 38 -13.15 -19.19 22.78
N LEU A 39 -12.36 -18.49 23.59
CA LEU A 39 -12.05 -18.92 24.96
C LEU A 39 -13.30 -18.88 25.85
N LYS A 40 -14.12 -17.81 25.72
CA LYS A 40 -15.32 -17.62 26.55
C LYS A 40 -16.43 -18.65 26.31
N ASN A 41 -16.56 -19.16 25.09
CA ASN A 41 -17.68 -20.02 24.71
C ASN A 41 -17.36 -21.53 24.76
N ASN A 42 -16.15 -21.93 25.18
CA ASN A 42 -15.81 -23.36 25.33
C ASN A 42 -14.70 -23.56 26.39
N TYR A 43 -15.10 -23.67 27.66
CA TYR A 43 -14.20 -23.88 28.81
C TYR A 43 -14.01 -25.36 29.21
N ASP A 44 -14.94 -26.23 28.81
CA ASP A 44 -15.03 -27.58 29.41
C ASP A 44 -14.07 -28.60 28.78
N LYS A 45 -13.54 -28.32 27.60
CA LYS A 45 -12.54 -29.18 26.93
C LYS A 45 -11.48 -28.34 26.22
N PRO A 46 -10.18 -28.64 26.44
CA PRO A 46 -9.11 -28.04 25.65
C PRO A 46 -9.26 -28.41 24.18
N TYR A 47 -8.81 -27.52 23.31
CA TYR A 47 -8.77 -27.69 21.86
C TYR A 47 -7.55 -26.97 21.31
N TRP A 48 -7.06 -27.38 20.14
CA TRP A 48 -5.97 -26.69 19.45
C TRP A 48 -6.47 -25.37 18.89
N ALA A 49 -5.74 -24.27 19.11
CA ALA A 49 -6.10 -22.99 18.50
C ALA A 49 -5.75 -23.00 17.01
N PRO A 50 -6.58 -22.39 16.15
CA PRO A 50 -6.23 -22.22 14.75
C PRO A 50 -5.15 -21.15 14.61
N SER A 51 -4.55 -21.07 13.43
CA SER A 51 -3.64 -19.98 13.11
C SER A 51 -4.41 -18.67 12.94
N PHE A 52 -3.87 -17.60 13.48
CA PHE A 52 -4.53 -16.30 13.54
C PHE A 52 -3.62 -15.21 13.00
N TYR A 53 -4.07 -14.50 11.97
CA TYR A 53 -3.32 -13.41 11.36
C TYR A 53 -4.20 -12.19 11.14
N THR A 54 -3.62 -11.00 11.18
CA THR A 54 -4.20 -9.91 10.38
C THR A 54 -3.86 -10.13 8.91
N PHE A 55 -4.60 -9.52 7.98
CA PHE A 55 -4.26 -9.62 6.56
C PHE A 55 -2.80 -9.21 6.28
N ARG A 56 -2.33 -8.15 6.95
CA ARG A 56 -0.91 -7.73 6.88
C ARG A 56 0.03 -8.81 7.40
N ASP A 57 -0.21 -9.35 8.59
CA ASP A 57 0.65 -10.38 9.19
C ASP A 57 0.66 -11.65 8.33
N PHE A 58 -0.47 -11.99 7.71
CA PHE A 58 -0.61 -13.12 6.80
C PHE A 58 0.27 -12.93 5.56
N LEU A 59 0.21 -11.76 4.91
CA LEU A 59 1.03 -11.46 3.74
C LEU A 59 2.53 -11.52 4.05
N ILE A 60 2.97 -10.98 5.19
CA ILE A 60 4.37 -11.09 5.63
C ILE A 60 4.75 -12.55 5.83
N ASN A 61 3.87 -13.36 6.42
CA ASN A 61 4.17 -14.77 6.70
C ASN A 61 4.33 -15.61 5.42
N ILE A 62 3.55 -15.34 4.38
CA ILE A 62 3.56 -16.13 3.15
C ILE A 62 4.57 -15.61 2.10
N THR A 63 5.18 -14.44 2.32
CA THR A 63 6.14 -13.83 1.39
C THR A 63 7.52 -13.75 2.00
N THR A 64 8.55 -13.60 1.15
CA THR A 64 9.92 -13.29 1.59
C THR A 64 10.15 -11.79 1.76
N TYR A 65 9.11 -10.97 1.58
CA TYR A 65 9.21 -9.52 1.59
C TYR A 65 9.07 -8.98 3.01
N ASN A 66 9.93 -8.01 3.32
CA ASN A 66 9.83 -7.25 4.56
C ASN A 66 9.07 -5.95 4.31
N ILE A 67 8.36 -5.49 5.33
CA ILE A 67 7.76 -4.16 5.31
C ILE A 67 8.82 -3.17 5.71
N GLU A 68 9.17 -2.29 4.77
CA GLU A 68 10.12 -1.21 4.98
C GLU A 68 9.43 0.01 5.63
N ASP A 69 10.19 0.82 6.36
CA ASP A 69 9.67 2.06 6.92
C ASP A 69 9.55 3.17 5.86
N GLU A 70 8.66 4.13 6.12
CA GLU A 70 8.35 5.21 5.18
C GLU A 70 9.58 6.04 4.83
N ILE A 71 10.51 6.27 5.78
CA ILE A 71 11.67 7.12 5.55
C ILE A 71 12.65 6.41 4.61
N ASN A 72 12.91 5.12 4.84
CA ASN A 72 13.77 4.32 3.97
C ASN A 72 13.20 4.22 2.54
N LEU A 73 11.88 4.01 2.41
CA LEU A 73 11.22 4.00 1.09
C LEU A 73 11.36 5.35 0.36
N ILE A 74 11.17 6.47 1.05
CA ILE A 74 11.35 7.80 0.47
C ILE A 74 12.81 8.04 0.09
N PHE A 75 13.76 7.52 0.87
CA PHE A 75 15.19 7.62 0.58
C PHE A 75 15.59 6.81 -0.66
N GLU A 76 15.12 5.56 -0.78
CA GLU A 76 15.32 4.73 -1.97
C GLU A 76 14.71 5.37 -3.22
N LEU A 77 13.51 5.94 -3.06
CA LEU A 77 12.85 6.69 -4.13
C LEU A 77 13.66 7.93 -4.54
N TYR A 78 14.22 8.67 -3.59
CA TYR A 78 15.09 9.83 -3.86
C TYR A 78 16.34 9.44 -4.65
N GLN A 79 17.00 8.34 -4.27
CA GLN A 79 18.18 7.82 -4.97
C GLN A 79 17.83 7.45 -6.40
N THR A 80 16.79 6.65 -6.60
CA THR A 80 16.34 6.22 -7.92
C THR A 80 15.95 7.42 -8.78
N TYR A 81 15.21 8.37 -8.22
CA TYR A 81 14.80 9.59 -8.90
C TYR A 81 16.00 10.43 -9.37
N SER A 82 16.98 10.62 -8.47
CA SER A 82 18.20 11.39 -8.78
C SER A 82 19.02 10.73 -9.90
N GLU A 83 19.21 9.42 -9.85
CA GLU A 83 19.92 8.67 -10.89
C GLU A 83 19.25 8.74 -12.26
N GLN A 84 17.91 8.72 -12.33
CA GLN A 84 17.20 8.81 -13.60
C GLN A 84 17.32 10.19 -14.22
N ILE A 85 17.39 11.24 -13.41
CA ILE A 85 17.53 12.62 -13.89
C ILE A 85 18.96 12.90 -14.34
N GLU A 86 19.98 12.40 -13.65
CA GLU A 86 21.37 12.52 -14.11
C GLU A 86 21.59 11.89 -15.50
N LYS A 87 20.85 10.81 -15.80
CA LYS A 87 20.87 10.16 -17.13
C LYS A 87 20.23 11.04 -18.21
N ASP A 88 19.25 11.86 -17.86
CA ASP A 88 18.57 12.78 -18.77
C ASP A 88 19.22 14.17 -18.78
N LYS A 89 20.32 14.29 -19.55
CA LYS A 89 21.16 15.49 -19.64
C LYS A 89 20.42 16.78 -20.07
N ASN A 90 19.20 16.68 -20.61
CA ASN A 90 18.38 17.83 -21.01
C ASN A 90 17.62 18.47 -19.84
N THR A 91 17.50 17.77 -18.71
CA THR A 91 16.72 18.20 -17.53
C THR A 91 17.59 18.87 -16.47
N SER A 92 18.91 18.79 -16.62
CA SER A 92 19.94 19.26 -15.68
C SER A 92 19.89 20.76 -15.33
N LEU A 93 19.31 21.63 -16.18
CA LEU A 93 19.28 23.08 -15.95
C LEU A 93 18.19 23.54 -14.95
N LEU A 94 17.17 22.73 -14.70
CA LEU A 94 16.11 23.02 -13.71
C LEU A 94 16.42 22.42 -12.32
N TYR A 95 17.34 21.46 -12.27
CA TYR A 95 17.57 20.60 -11.11
C TYR A 95 18.35 21.26 -9.98
N ASP A 96 19.30 22.14 -10.34
CA ASP A 96 20.18 22.85 -9.40
C ASP A 96 19.45 23.78 -8.42
N LYS A 97 18.17 24.10 -8.68
CA LYS A 97 17.43 25.10 -7.90
C LYS A 97 16.49 24.52 -6.82
N TYR A 98 16.07 23.25 -6.90
CA TYR A 98 14.99 22.74 -6.02
C TYR A 98 15.08 21.25 -5.60
N TYR A 99 16.05 20.46 -6.10
CA TYR A 99 16.00 18.99 -5.92
C TYR A 99 17.32 18.32 -5.48
N ASN A 100 18.35 19.10 -5.13
CA ASN A 100 19.64 18.56 -4.67
C ASN A 100 19.65 18.11 -3.20
N LYS A 101 18.56 18.35 -2.44
CA LYS A 101 18.47 18.03 -1.01
C LYS A 101 17.29 17.12 -0.71
N PHE A 102 17.56 16.05 0.02
CA PHE A 102 16.56 15.09 0.49
C PHE A 102 15.41 15.77 1.26
N GLU A 103 15.71 16.78 2.07
CA GLU A 103 14.72 17.51 2.89
C GLU A 103 13.64 18.19 2.03
N GLU A 104 14.03 18.74 0.88
CA GLU A 104 13.12 19.38 -0.08
C GLU A 104 12.32 18.32 -0.85
N PHE A 105 12.98 17.22 -1.21
CA PHE A 105 12.34 16.09 -1.88
C PHE A 105 11.33 15.37 -0.98
N TYR A 106 11.57 15.27 0.33
CA TYR A 106 10.81 14.43 1.26
C TYR A 106 9.29 14.60 1.13
N PHE A 107 8.81 15.85 1.04
CA PHE A 107 7.38 16.13 0.91
C PHE A 107 6.80 15.64 -0.41
N TRP A 108 7.53 15.80 -1.51
CA TRP A 108 7.13 15.31 -2.83
C TRP A 108 7.27 13.81 -2.96
N GLY A 109 8.35 13.24 -2.42
CA GLY A 109 8.59 11.81 -2.36
C GLY A 109 7.49 11.08 -1.59
N LYS A 110 7.00 11.66 -0.49
CA LYS A 110 5.85 11.12 0.24
C LYS A 110 4.57 11.09 -0.60
N LEU A 111 4.28 12.17 -1.33
CA LEU A 111 3.12 12.22 -2.22
C LEU A 111 3.25 11.19 -3.35
N LEU A 112 4.41 11.15 -4.01
CA LEU A 112 4.69 10.23 -5.10
C LEU A 112 4.61 8.76 -4.65
N LEU A 113 5.14 8.44 -3.47
CA LEU A 113 5.06 7.10 -2.90
C LEU A 113 3.61 6.70 -2.60
N SER A 114 2.77 7.66 -2.18
CA SER A 114 1.32 7.42 -2.01
C SER A 114 0.64 7.10 -3.34
N ASP A 115 0.95 7.86 -4.39
CA ASP A 115 0.39 7.63 -5.73
C ASP A 115 0.80 6.24 -6.26
N PHE A 116 2.06 5.84 -6.10
CA PHE A 116 2.52 4.49 -6.46
C PHE A 116 1.80 3.40 -5.66
N ASN A 117 1.63 3.59 -4.36
CA ASN A 117 0.89 2.64 -3.53
C ASN A 117 -0.59 2.52 -3.97
N GLU A 118 -1.21 3.59 -4.47
CA GLU A 118 -2.55 3.50 -5.06
C GLU A 118 -2.55 2.73 -6.37
N ILE A 119 -1.63 3.03 -7.29
CA ILE A 119 -1.46 2.32 -8.55
C ILE A 119 -1.32 0.80 -8.31
N ASP A 120 -0.44 0.42 -7.39
CA ASP A 120 -0.18 -0.99 -7.04
C ASP A 120 -1.41 -1.63 -6.40
N LYS A 121 -2.05 -0.95 -5.44
CA LYS A 121 -3.24 -1.45 -4.75
C LYS A 121 -4.40 -1.73 -5.71
N TRP A 122 -4.53 -0.92 -6.76
CA TRP A 122 -5.58 -1.06 -7.77
C TRP A 122 -5.14 -1.89 -8.98
N LEU A 123 -3.91 -2.43 -8.99
CA LEU A 123 -3.34 -3.21 -10.08
C LEU A 123 -3.46 -2.48 -11.44
N VAL A 124 -3.19 -1.18 -11.43
CA VAL A 124 -3.35 -0.32 -12.61
C VAL A 124 -2.25 -0.63 -13.63
N ASP A 125 -2.63 -0.65 -14.91
CA ASP A 125 -1.71 -0.72 -16.04
C ASP A 125 -0.95 0.61 -16.15
N THR A 126 0.31 0.61 -15.68
CA THR A 126 1.16 1.81 -15.60
C THR A 126 1.48 2.38 -16.97
N ASP A 127 1.69 1.53 -17.99
CA ASP A 127 1.98 1.97 -19.35
C ASP A 127 0.80 2.79 -19.92
N LYS A 128 -0.43 2.29 -19.75
CA LYS A 128 -1.64 3.03 -20.17
C LYS A 128 -1.85 4.30 -19.36
N LEU A 129 -1.60 4.26 -18.04
CA LEU A 129 -1.74 5.41 -17.18
C LEU A 129 -0.81 6.54 -17.63
N PHE A 130 0.49 6.26 -17.77
CA PHE A 130 1.47 7.27 -18.16
C PHE A 130 1.30 7.72 -19.61
N TYR A 131 0.88 6.84 -20.53
CA TYR A 131 0.51 7.23 -21.88
C TYR A 131 -0.65 8.24 -21.87
N THR A 132 -1.71 7.95 -21.10
CA THR A 132 -2.88 8.83 -21.01
C THR A 132 -2.52 10.18 -20.39
N LEU A 133 -1.74 10.18 -19.31
CA LEU A 133 -1.25 11.43 -18.69
C LEU A 133 -0.41 12.26 -19.65
N LYS A 134 0.44 11.62 -20.46
CA LYS A 134 1.23 12.30 -21.49
C LYS A 134 0.34 12.94 -22.56
N GLU A 135 -0.64 12.19 -23.09
CA GLU A 135 -1.56 12.71 -24.10
C GLU A 135 -2.40 13.89 -23.57
N LEU A 136 -2.88 13.79 -22.32
CA LEU A 136 -3.61 14.88 -21.67
C LEU A 136 -2.74 16.15 -21.56
N LYS A 137 -1.48 16.01 -21.14
CA LYS A 137 -0.54 17.13 -21.05
C LYS A 137 -0.28 17.77 -22.42
N LEU A 138 -0.11 16.96 -23.47
CA LEU A 138 0.06 17.47 -24.85
C LEU A 138 -1.17 18.24 -25.34
N ILE A 139 -2.38 17.81 -24.96
CA ILE A 139 -3.63 18.52 -25.28
C ILE A 139 -3.69 19.86 -24.54
N GLU A 140 -3.33 19.90 -23.25
CA GLU A 140 -3.28 21.15 -22.48
C GLU A 140 -2.30 22.16 -23.07
N GLU A 141 -1.08 21.73 -23.41
CA GLU A 141 -0.05 22.58 -24.01
C GLU A 141 -0.51 23.17 -25.36
N LYS A 142 -1.15 22.35 -26.21
CA LYS A 142 -1.72 22.80 -27.49
C LYS A 142 -2.81 23.85 -27.29
N ASN A 143 -3.76 23.61 -26.39
CA ASN A 143 -4.84 24.55 -26.09
C ASN A 143 -4.32 25.92 -25.59
N VAL A 144 -3.23 25.92 -24.81
CA VAL A 144 -2.58 27.15 -24.35
C VAL A 144 -1.88 27.88 -25.51
N SER A 145 -1.25 27.15 -26.43
CA SER A 145 -0.62 27.73 -27.63
C SER A 145 -1.63 28.34 -28.60
N GLU A 146 -2.80 27.73 -28.77
CA GLU A 146 -3.88 28.27 -29.62
C GLU A 146 -4.50 29.53 -29.01
N LYS A 147 -4.76 29.54 -27.70
CA LYS A 147 -5.24 30.75 -27.00
C LYS A 147 -4.25 31.91 -27.09
N SER A 148 -2.96 31.67 -26.97
CA SER A 148 -1.94 32.73 -27.05
C SER A 148 -1.74 33.30 -28.46
N ASN A 149 -2.05 32.52 -29.52
CA ASN A 149 -2.06 33.01 -30.90
C ASN A 149 -3.36 33.78 -31.27
N LEU A 150 -4.44 33.64 -30.51
CA LEU A 150 -5.69 34.40 -30.70
C LEU A 150 -5.65 35.82 -30.13
N TYR A 151 -4.61 36.17 -29.36
CA TYR A 151 -4.40 37.51 -28.78
C TYR A 151 -3.18 38.25 -29.36
N LYS A 152 -2.65 37.80 -30.51
CA LYS A 152 -1.70 38.55 -31.34
C LYS A 152 -2.39 39.00 -32.62
#